data_AF-M0FJG4-F1
#
_entry.id   AF-M0FJG4-F1
#
_cell.length_a   1.000
_cell.length_b   1.000
_cell.length_c   1.000
_cell.angle_alpha   90.00
_cell.angle_beta   90.00
_cell.angle_gamma   90.00
#
_symmetry.space_group_name_H-M   'P 1'
#
loop_
_entity.id
_entity.type
_entity.pdbx_description
1 polymer ?
#
loop_
_entity_poly.entity_id
_entity_poly.type
_entity_poly.pdbx_seq_one_letter_code
_entity_poly.pdbx_strand_id
1 'polypeptide(L)'
;MTPTRRADRDPRRLARGVVRLATDRTTLAAFAALAAVWAVGFFGVVPIEIWVVDYPALVAAFFFDTLAANEFGVRETAVFYPALAVFGYLQAMLVVTVARALRRRFVESGE
;
A
#
# COMPACT_ATOMS: atom_id res chain seq x y z
N MET A 1 -14.50 31.82 22.30
CA MET A 1 -14.87 30.41 22.58
C MET A 1 -14.89 29.67 21.25
N THR A 2 -13.86 28.86 20.97
CA THR A 2 -13.69 28.19 19.68
C THR A 2 -13.56 26.69 19.94
N PRO A 3 -14.66 25.91 19.87
CA PRO A 3 -14.62 24.51 20.24
C PRO A 3 -14.46 23.62 19.00
N THR A 4 -13.35 23.69 18.24
CA THR A 4 -13.28 22.91 16.98
C THR A 4 -11.88 22.50 16.56
N ARG A 5 -11.30 21.46 17.19
CA ARG A 5 -10.30 20.61 16.52
C ARG A 5 -9.98 19.26 17.17
N ARG A 6 -10.34 19.05 18.45
CA ARG A 6 -9.96 17.83 19.19
C ARG A 6 -11.00 16.71 19.19
N ALA A 7 -12.24 16.96 18.80
CA ALA A 7 -13.32 15.96 18.80
C ALA A 7 -13.36 15.05 17.56
N ASP A 8 -12.50 15.29 16.57
CA ASP A 8 -12.62 14.69 15.22
C ASP A 8 -11.75 13.44 14.98
N ARG A 9 -11.17 12.87 16.04
CA ARG A 9 -10.38 11.63 15.97
C ARG A 9 -10.96 10.56 16.89
N ASP A 10 -12.23 10.24 16.68
CA ASP A 10 -12.78 9.00 17.24
C ASP A 10 -12.05 7.81 16.57
N PRO A 11 -11.26 7.02 17.32
CA PRO A 11 -10.49 5.90 16.75
C PRO A 11 -11.41 4.90 16.06
N ARG A 12 -12.67 4.77 16.49
CA ARG A 12 -13.66 3.89 15.86
C ARG A 12 -14.11 4.39 14.50
N ARG A 13 -14.09 5.70 14.25
CA ARG A 13 -14.38 6.27 12.92
C ARG A 13 -13.20 6.05 11.98
N LEU A 14 -11.98 6.25 12.46
CA LEU A 14 -10.76 5.98 11.69
C LEU A 14 -10.67 4.50 11.29
N ALA A 15 -10.87 3.58 12.24
CA ALA A 15 -10.85 2.14 11.97
C ALA A 15 -11.89 1.74 10.90
N ARG A 16 -13.13 2.24 11.01
CA ARG A 16 -14.15 2.00 9.98
C ARG A 16 -13.78 2.57 8.61
N GLY A 17 -13.16 3.74 8.59
CA GLY A 17 -12.65 4.35 7.36
C GLY A 17 -11.56 3.50 6.69
N VAL A 18 -10.62 2.98 7.48
CA VAL A 18 -9.55 2.10 7.02
C VAL A 18 -10.12 0.78 6.49
N VAL A 19 -11.04 0.15 7.24
CA VAL A 19 -11.69 -1.10 6.79
C VAL A 19 -12.45 -0.88 5.48
N ARG A 20 -13.19 0.22 5.37
CA ARG A 20 -13.92 0.54 4.13
C ARG A 20 -12.99 0.80 2.95
N LEU A 21 -11.84 1.44 3.18
CA LEU A 21 -10.81 1.61 2.15
C LEU A 21 -10.19 0.26 1.77
N ALA A 22 -9.90 -0.57 2.77
CA ALA A 22 -9.31 -1.89 2.58
C ALA A 22 -10.24 -2.85 1.83
N THR A 23 -11.57 -2.67 1.90
CA THR A 23 -12.53 -3.50 1.15
C THR A 23 -13.04 -2.87 -0.14
N ASP A 24 -12.52 -1.69 -0.50
CA ASP A 24 -12.92 -0.98 -1.70
C ASP A 24 -12.43 -1.70 -2.96
N ARG A 25 -13.30 -1.85 -3.97
CA ARG A 25 -12.93 -2.44 -5.27
C ARG A 25 -11.79 -1.68 -5.94
N THR A 26 -11.69 -0.37 -5.71
CA THR A 26 -10.60 0.45 -6.24
C THR A 26 -9.25 0.02 -5.65
N THR A 27 -9.21 -0.28 -4.36
CA THR A 27 -8.01 -0.77 -3.67
C THR A 27 -7.62 -2.15 -4.18
N LEU A 28 -8.61 -3.04 -4.33
CA LEU A 28 -8.37 -4.37 -4.90
C LEU A 28 -7.83 -4.29 -6.33
N ALA A 29 -8.40 -3.41 -7.18
CA ALA A 29 -7.93 -3.20 -8.54
C ALA A 29 -6.52 -2.61 -8.58
N ALA A 30 -6.22 -1.63 -7.73
CA ALA A 30 -4.88 -1.06 -7.61
C ALA A 30 -3.86 -2.11 -7.15
N PHE A 31 -4.21 -2.94 -6.17
CA PHE A 31 -3.37 -4.05 -5.72
C PHE A 31 -3.13 -5.07 -6.83
N ALA A 32 -4.18 -5.47 -7.55
CA ALA A 32 -4.06 -6.39 -8.68
C ALA A 32 -3.16 -5.83 -9.79
N ALA A 33 -3.24 -4.52 -10.05
CA ALA A 33 -2.36 -3.85 -11.01
C ALA A 33 -0.90 -3.85 -10.54
N LEU A 34 -0.62 -3.54 -9.27
CA LEU A 34 0.73 -3.63 -8.70
C LEU A 34 1.27 -5.07 -8.77
N ALA A 35 0.46 -6.06 -8.38
CA ALA A 35 0.84 -7.47 -8.47
C ALA A 35 1.15 -7.90 -9.91
N ALA A 36 0.41 -7.38 -10.90
CA ALA A 36 0.67 -7.62 -12.31
C ALA A 36 1.99 -6.97 -12.76
N VAL A 37 2.25 -5.72 -12.36
CA VAL A 37 3.52 -5.03 -12.65
C VAL A 37 4.70 -5.80 -12.09
N TRP A 38 4.61 -6.19 -10.82
CA TRP A 38 5.62 -7.00 -10.16
C TRP A 38 5.87 -8.31 -10.93
N ALA A 39 4.81 -9.04 -11.26
CA ALA A 39 4.89 -10.33 -11.95
C ALA A 39 5.50 -10.20 -13.36
N VAL A 40 5.10 -9.20 -14.14
CA VAL A 40 5.63 -8.96 -15.49
C VAL A 40 7.12 -8.61 -15.45
N GLY A 41 7.55 -7.82 -14.46
CA GLY A 41 8.99 -7.59 -14.21
C GLY A 41 9.72 -8.86 -13.75
N PHE A 42 9.09 -9.67 -12.89
CA PHE A 42 9.66 -10.94 -12.41
C PHE A 42 9.89 -11.96 -13.51
N PHE A 43 8.95 -12.07 -14.46
CA PHE A 43 9.08 -12.95 -15.62
C PHE A 43 9.97 -12.35 -16.73
N GLY A 44 10.52 -11.14 -16.56
CA GLY A 44 11.39 -10.49 -17.54
C GLY A 44 10.66 -10.07 -18.82
N VAL A 45 9.34 -9.88 -18.77
CA VAL A 45 8.54 -9.44 -19.93
C VAL A 45 8.78 -7.97 -20.23
N VAL A 46 9.10 -7.17 -19.20
CA VAL A 46 9.46 -5.74 -19.31
C VAL A 46 10.76 -5.47 -18.55
N PRO A 47 11.42 -4.31 -18.79
CA PRO A 47 12.63 -3.95 -18.06
C PRO A 47 12.41 -3.88 -16.54
N ILE A 48 13.45 -4.25 -15.79
CA ILE A 48 13.41 -4.35 -14.32
C ILE A 48 13.08 -3.01 -13.64
N GLU A 49 13.33 -1.89 -14.33
CA GLU A 49 13.01 -0.54 -13.89
C GLU A 49 11.53 -0.35 -13.59
N ILE A 50 10.64 -1.20 -14.14
CA ILE A 50 9.21 -1.16 -13.82
C ILE A 50 8.94 -1.35 -12.33
N TRP A 51 9.81 -2.07 -11.61
CA TRP A 51 9.71 -2.28 -10.17
C TRP A 51 9.91 -1.02 -9.35
N VAL A 52 10.27 0.12 -9.96
CA VAL A 52 10.20 1.42 -9.28
C VAL A 52 8.81 1.69 -8.70
N VAL A 53 7.76 1.17 -9.37
CA VAL A 53 6.38 1.30 -8.92
C VAL A 53 6.13 0.47 -7.65
N ASP A 54 6.71 -0.72 -7.55
CA ASP A 54 6.58 -1.64 -6.40
C ASP A 54 7.67 -1.43 -5.33
N TYR A 55 8.60 -0.51 -5.57
CA TYR A 55 9.82 -0.36 -4.78
C TYR A 55 9.55 -0.21 -3.27
N PRO A 56 8.59 0.61 -2.79
CA PRO A 56 8.32 0.70 -1.36
C PRO A 56 7.88 -0.64 -0.73
N ALA A 57 7.04 -1.39 -1.42
CA ALA A 57 6.60 -2.71 -0.96
C ALA A 57 7.73 -3.75 -1.00
N LEU A 58 8.56 -3.72 -2.05
CA LEU A 58 9.73 -4.59 -2.17
C LEU A 58 10.75 -4.34 -1.06
N VAL A 59 11.09 -3.08 -0.79
CA VAL A 59 12.02 -2.70 0.29
C VAL A 59 11.51 -3.19 1.64
N ALA A 60 10.22 -2.99 1.94
CA ALA A 60 9.64 -3.48 3.18
C ALA A 60 9.69 -5.03 3.26
N ALA A 61 9.31 -5.72 2.18
CA ALA A 61 9.36 -7.18 2.12
C ALA A 61 10.78 -7.73 2.33
N PHE A 62 11.79 -7.17 1.65
CA PHE A 62 13.19 -7.54 1.84
C PHE A 62 13.68 -7.26 3.25
N PHE A 63 13.32 -6.12 3.84
CA PHE A 63 13.69 -5.79 5.20
C PHE A 63 13.18 -6.82 6.21
N PHE A 64 11.89 -7.17 6.12
CA PHE A 64 11.29 -8.15 7.03
C PHE A 64 11.80 -9.58 6.79
N ASP A 65 12.06 -9.97 5.55
CA ASP A 65 12.65 -11.29 5.26
C ASP A 65 14.08 -11.38 5.80
N THR A 66 14.88 -10.32 5.64
CA THR A 66 16.24 -10.23 6.18
C THR A 66 16.23 -10.27 7.72
N LEU A 67 15.33 -9.52 8.35
CA LEU A 67 15.17 -9.52 9.80
C LEU A 67 14.71 -10.90 10.29
N ALA A 68 13.81 -11.57 9.56
CA ALA A 68 13.34 -12.91 9.90
C ALA A 68 14.45 -13.97 9.82
N ALA A 69 15.26 -13.91 8.76
CA ALA A 69 16.40 -14.79 8.58
C ALA A 69 17.46 -14.56 9.67
N ASN A 70 17.81 -13.30 9.95
CA ASN A 70 18.89 -12.95 10.88
C ASN A 70 18.52 -13.15 12.36
N GLU A 71 17.33 -12.72 12.77
CA GLU A 71 16.94 -12.71 14.20
C GLU A 71 16.28 -14.01 14.64
N PHE A 72 15.63 -14.72 13.72
CA PHE A 72 14.78 -15.87 14.06
C PHE A 72 15.19 -17.15 13.32
N GLY A 73 16.22 -17.12 12.48
CA GLY A 73 16.69 -18.29 11.72
C GLY A 73 15.63 -18.83 10.75
N VAL A 74 14.67 -18.01 10.34
CA VAL A 74 13.63 -18.41 9.40
C VAL A 74 14.26 -18.64 8.03
N ARG A 75 13.77 -19.65 7.29
CA ARG A 75 14.26 -19.95 5.94
C ARG A 75 14.12 -18.72 5.03
N GLU A 76 15.16 -18.44 4.25
CA GLU A 76 15.15 -17.38 3.25
C GLU A 76 13.91 -17.44 2.37
N THR A 77 13.34 -16.28 2.04
CA THR A 77 12.13 -16.06 1.23
C THR A 77 10.81 -16.54 1.83
N ALA A 78 10.81 -17.18 3.00
CA ALA A 78 9.57 -17.63 3.65
C ALA A 78 8.70 -16.45 4.12
N VAL A 79 9.31 -15.30 4.42
CA VAL A 79 8.60 -14.09 4.87
C VAL A 79 8.46 -13.10 3.73
N PHE A 80 9.33 -13.14 2.72
CA PHE A 80 9.34 -12.21 1.59
C PHE A 80 7.99 -12.13 0.87
N TYR A 81 7.46 -13.25 0.34
CA TYR A 81 6.22 -13.21 -0.44
C TYR A 81 4.98 -12.80 0.38
N PRO A 82 4.79 -13.32 1.62
CA PRO A 82 3.73 -12.82 2.50
C PRO A 82 3.87 -11.32 2.82
N ALA A 83 5.08 -10.86 3.13
CA ALA A 83 5.34 -9.45 3.42
C ALA A 83 5.07 -8.59 2.18
N LEU A 84 5.51 -9.01 1.01
CA LEU A 84 5.26 -8.33 -0.26
C LEU A 84 3.77 -8.18 -0.54
N ALA A 85 2.97 -9.22 -0.29
CA ALA A 85 1.52 -9.14 -0.44
C ALA A 85 0.90 -8.10 0.51
N VAL A 86 1.31 -8.11 1.79
CA VAL A 86 0.81 -7.15 2.81
C VAL A 86 1.21 -5.72 2.45
N PHE A 87 2.49 -5.48 2.19
CA PHE A 87 3.00 -4.14 1.90
C PHE A 87 2.54 -3.63 0.54
N GLY A 88 2.39 -4.51 -0.46
CA GLY A 88 1.77 -4.18 -1.75
C GLY A 88 0.32 -3.73 -1.57
N TYR A 89 -0.44 -4.37 -0.68
CA TYR A 89 -1.81 -3.96 -0.38
C TYR A 89 -1.87 -2.60 0.34
N LEU A 90 -0.99 -2.38 1.32
CA LEU A 90 -0.87 -1.10 2.00
C LEU A 90 -0.48 0.03 1.03
N GLN A 91 0.43 -0.26 0.11
CA GLN A 91 0.81 0.66 -0.96
C GLN A 91 -0.39 0.98 -1.87
N ALA A 92 -1.20 -0.02 -2.26
CA ALA A 92 -2.42 0.20 -3.03
C ALA A 92 -3.43 1.10 -2.28
N MET A 93 -3.62 0.88 -0.98
CA MET A 93 -4.47 1.73 -0.14
C MET A 93 -3.96 3.18 -0.11
N LEU A 94 -2.65 3.37 -0.02
CA LEU A 94 -2.03 4.69 -0.06
C LEU A 94 -2.27 5.37 -1.41
N VAL A 95 -2.03 4.68 -2.52
CA VAL A 95 -2.27 5.19 -3.88
C VAL A 95 -3.72 5.65 -4.05
N VAL A 96 -4.69 4.81 -3.66
CA VAL A 96 -6.12 5.16 -3.74
C VAL A 96 -6.46 6.36 -2.86
N THR A 97 -5.87 6.44 -1.67
CA THR A 97 -6.08 7.57 -0.75
C THR A 97 -5.56 8.87 -1.33
N VAL A 98 -4.32 8.85 -1.85
CA VAL A 98 -3.68 10.01 -2.49
C VAL A 98 -4.46 10.44 -3.73
N ALA A 99 -4.86 9.50 -4.59
CA ALA A 99 -5.66 9.77 -5.78
C ALA A 99 -7.01 10.43 -5.43
N ARG A 100 -7.69 9.92 -4.39
CA ARG A 100 -8.94 10.52 -3.89
C ARG A 100 -8.72 11.92 -3.33
N ALA A 101 -7.64 12.14 -2.60
CA ALA A 101 -7.30 13.45 -2.04
C ALA A 101 -7.01 14.48 -3.15
N LEU A 102 -6.23 14.08 -4.16
CA LEU A 102 -5.94 14.92 -5.32
C LEU A 102 -7.22 15.24 -6.10
N ARG A 103 -8.06 14.24 -6.38
CA ARG A 103 -9.34 14.45 -7.09
C ARG A 103 -10.23 15.47 -6.37
N ARG A 104 -10.32 15.41 -5.04
CA ARG A 104 -11.11 16.39 -4.26
C ARG A 104 -10.57 17.80 -4.41
N ARG A 105 -9.25 17.98 -4.29
CA ARG A 105 -8.61 19.30 -4.45
C ARG A 105 -8.83 19.90 -5.83
N PHE A 106 -8.76 19.09 -6.89
CA PHE A 106 -8.98 19.58 -8.26
C PHE A 106 -10.44 19.93 -8.53
N VAL A 107 -11.40 19.22 -7.95
CA VAL A 107 -12.83 19.56 -8.06
C VAL A 107 -13.14 20.86 -7.30
N GLU A 108 -12.58 21.03 -6.09
CA GLU A 108 -12.77 22.26 -5.28
C GLU A 108 -12.08 23.50 -5.88
N SER A 109 -11.08 23.34 -6.75
CA SER A 109 -10.38 24.47 -7.39
C SER A 109 -11.01 24.92 -8.72
N GLY A 110 -12.03 24.21 -9.20
CA GLY A 110 -12.72 24.49 -10.47
C GLY A 110 -14.11 25.11 -10.32
N GLU A 111 -14.56 25.37 -9.07
CA GLU A 111 -15.71 26.20 -8.72
C GLU A 111 -15.25 27.61 -8.33
#